data_AF-A0A4V2Z2M8-F1
#
_entry.id   AF-A0A4V2Z2M8-F1
#
_cell.length_a   1.000
_cell.length_b   1.000
_cell.length_c   1.000
_cell.angle_alpha   90.00
_cell.angle_beta   90.00
_cell.angle_gamma   90.00
#
_symmetry.space_group_name_H-M   'P 1'
#
loop_
_entity.id
_entity.type
_entity.pdbx_description
1 polymer ?
#
loop_
_entity_poly.entity_id
_entity_poly.type
_entity_poly.pdbx_seq_one_letter_code
_entity_poly.pdbx_strand_id
1 'polypeptide(L)' 'MAIMQLIEDRHAKSSTIITSQLPINKWYDYLAEPTLGDAIMDRILQHANRIELKGQSMRVRMNMQQNPV' A
#
# COMPACT_ATOMS: atom_id res chain seq x y z
N MET A 1 7.15 -13.35 7.24
CA MET A 1 7.89 -12.70 8.35
C MET A 1 8.70 -11.46 7.95
N ALA A 2 9.19 -11.31 6.70
CA ALA A 2 10.01 -10.14 6.31
C ALA A 2 9.31 -8.77 6.41
N ILE A 3 8.01 -8.68 6.13
CA ILE A 3 7.25 -7.41 6.21
C ILE A 3 7.11 -6.92 7.65
N MET A 4 6.83 -7.80 8.61
CA MET A 4 6.66 -7.41 10.00
C MET A 4 7.94 -6.77 10.56
N GLN A 5 9.09 -7.41 10.35
CA GLN A 5 10.38 -6.89 10.81
C GLN A 5 10.68 -5.50 10.23
N LEU A 6 10.43 -5.30 8.93
CA LEU A 6 10.58 -4.00 8.29
C LEU A 6 9.69 -2.92 8.91
N ILE A 7 8.43 -3.26 9.21
CA ILE A 7 7.49 -2.31 9.82
C ILE A 7 7.90 -2.01 11.26
N GLU A 8 8.33 -2.99 12.05
CA GLU A 8 8.78 -2.81 13.43
C GLU A 8 10.01 -1.91 13.52
N ASP A 9 10.99 -2.09 12.63
CA ASP A 9 12.19 -1.27 12.61
C ASP A 9 11.90 0.21 12.31
N ARG A 10 10.83 0.49 11.56
CA ARG A 10 10.45 1.84 11.11
C ARG A 10 9.39 2.50 12.00
N HIS A 11 8.57 1.70 12.68
CA HIS A 11 7.44 2.17 13.48
C HIS A 11 7.91 3.20 14.51
N ALA A 12 7.20 4.34 14.55
CA ALA A 12 7.51 5.50 15.41
C ALA A 12 8.92 6.11 15.29
N LYS A 13 9.74 5.68 14.32
CA LYS A 13 11.10 6.21 14.10
C LYS A 13 11.24 6.99 12.81
N SER A 14 10.51 6.64 11.76
CA SER A 14 10.64 7.27 10.44
C SER A 14 9.37 7.16 9.60
N SER A 15 9.10 8.17 8.77
CA SER A 15 7.99 8.15 7.83
C SER A 15 8.16 7.06 6.78
N THR A 16 7.09 6.35 6.44
CA THR A 16 7.11 5.24 5.48
C THR A 16 6.00 5.45 4.45
N ILE A 17 6.35 5.42 3.16
CA ILE A 17 5.38 5.47 2.06
C ILE A 17 5.18 4.04 1.56
N ILE A 18 3.93 3.60 1.51
CA ILE A 18 3.54 2.30 0.97
C ILE A 18 2.61 2.55 -0.21
N THR A 19 2.90 1.90 -1.34
CA THR A 19 2.02 1.91 -2.51
C THR A 19 1.49 0.50 -2.73
N SER A 20 0.21 0.38 -3.03
CA SER A 20 -0.42 -0.91 -3.27
C SER A 20 -1.46 -0.77 -4.38
N GLN A 21 -1.58 -1.83 -5.16
CA GLN A 21 -2.66 -1.96 -6.15
C GLN A 21 -3.96 -2.46 -5.51
N LEU A 22 -3.89 -2.95 -4.27
CA LEU A 22 -5.03 -3.44 -3.50
C LEU A 22 -5.54 -2.36 -2.55
N PRO A 23 -6.88 -2.20 -2.43
CA PRO A 23 -7.46 -1.38 -1.36
C PRO A 23 -7.13 -1.98 0.02
N ILE A 24 -7.06 -1.13 1.05
CA ILE A 24 -6.59 -1.52 2.40
C ILE A 24 -7.43 -2.65 3.00
N ASN A 25 -8.73 -2.67 2.73
CA ASN A 25 -9.62 -3.73 3.23
C ASN A 25 -9.24 -5.13 2.73
N LYS A 26 -8.54 -5.25 1.59
CA LYS A 26 -8.05 -6.53 1.04
C LYS A 26 -6.67 -6.92 1.55
N TRP A 27 -6.01 -6.08 2.35
CA TRP A 27 -4.68 -6.39 2.87
C TRP A 27 -4.73 -7.47 3.96
N TYR A 28 -5.79 -7.48 4.77
CA TYR A 28 -6.03 -8.53 5.78
C TYR A 28 -6.08 -9.91 5.13
N ASP A 29 -6.86 -10.06 4.05
CA ASP A 29 -6.96 -11.31 3.30
C ASP A 29 -5.62 -11.73 2.68
N TYR A 30 -4.84 -10.75 2.22
CA TYR A 30 -3.55 -11.01 1.56
C TYR A 30 -2.44 -11.41 2.53
N LEU A 31 -2.47 -10.92 3.77
CA LEU A 31 -1.46 -11.22 4.79
C LEU A 31 -1.59 -12.65 5.37
N ALA A 32 -2.70 -13.36 5.06
CA ALA A 32 -2.91 -14.80 5.22
C ALA A 32 -2.65 -15.41 6.62
N GLU A 33 -2.54 -14.56 7.65
CA GLU A 33 -2.44 -14.95 9.06
C GLU A 33 -3.17 -13.88 9.88
N PRO A 34 -4.36 -14.15 10.44
CA PRO A 34 -5.20 -13.14 11.07
C PRO A 34 -4.46 -12.35 12.17
N THR A 35 -3.78 -13.05 13.07
CA THR A 35 -3.05 -12.43 14.19
C THR A 35 -1.92 -11.53 13.72
N LEU A 36 -1.16 -11.98 12.72
CA LEU A 36 -0.04 -11.22 12.17
C LEU A 36 -0.53 -10.05 11.31
N GLY A 37 -1.59 -10.28 10.54
CA GLY A 37 -2.24 -9.29 9.70
C GLY A 37 -2.75 -8.12 10.53
N ASP A 38 -3.49 -8.40 11.60
CA ASP A 38 -3.96 -7.39 12.54
C ASP A 38 -2.80 -6.59 13.15
N ALA A 39 -1.77 -7.28 13.64
CA ALA A 39 -0.62 -6.64 14.26
C ALA A 39 0.19 -5.75 13.29
N ILE A 40 0.34 -6.17 12.03
CA ILE A 40 0.98 -5.36 10.99
C ILE A 40 0.08 -4.17 10.63
N MET A 41 -1.21 -4.41 10.49
CA MET A 41 -2.15 -3.38 10.05
C MET A 41 -2.32 -2.29 11.08
N ASP A 42 -2.36 -2.61 12.37
CA ASP A 42 -2.37 -1.63 13.46
C ASP A 42 -1.16 -0.69 13.38
N ARG A 43 0.06 -1.25 13.26
CA ARG A 43 1.30 -0.47 13.18
C ARG A 43 1.36 0.44 11.96
N ILE A 44 0.78 0.04 10.83
CA ILE A 44 0.77 0.85 9.61
C ILE A 44 -0.33 1.91 9.68
N LEU A 45 -1.55 1.54 10.07
CA LEU A 45 -2.75 2.34 9.83
C LEU A 45 -3.07 3.35 10.93
N GLN A 46 -2.61 3.14 12.16
CA GLN A 46 -2.92 4.03 13.28
C GLN A 46 -2.46 5.48 13.05
N HIS A 47 -1.39 5.69 12.26
CA HIS A 47 -0.85 7.01 11.94
C HIS A 47 -0.71 7.28 10.43
N ALA A 48 -1.43 6.54 9.58
CA ALA A 48 -1.33 6.67 8.14
C ALA A 48 -2.24 7.76 7.55
N ASN A 49 -1.68 8.57 6.66
CA ASN A 49 -2.47 9.34 5.70
C ASN A 49 -2.79 8.45 4.49
N ARG A 50 -4.09 8.24 4.23
CA ARG A 50 -4.55 7.35 3.16
C ARG A 50 -4.91 8.16 1.92
N ILE A 51 -4.34 7.79 0.79
CA ILE A 51 -4.61 8.43 -0.51
C ILE A 51 -5.04 7.34 -1.48
N GLU A 52 -6.32 7.31 -1.81
CA GLU A 52 -6.84 6.44 -2.86
C GLU A 52 -6.68 7.11 -4.22
N LEU A 53 -5.79 6.55 -5.04
CA LEU A 53 -5.58 7.00 -6.41
C LEU A 53 -6.71 6.51 -7.30
N LYS A 54 -7.28 7.42 -8.10
CA LYS A 54 -8.35 7.15 -9.07
C LYS A 54 -7.91 7.57 -10.46
N GLY A 55 -8.54 6.98 -11.47
CA GLY A 55 -8.32 7.32 -12.88
C GLY A 55 -7.56 6.24 -13.66
N GLN A 56 -7.38 6.48 -14.96
CA GLN A 56 -6.70 5.55 -15.85
C GLN A 56 -5.19 5.59 -15.69
N SER A 57 -4.54 4.48 -16.06
CA SER A 57 -3.08 4.37 -16.07
C SER A 57 -2.44 5.49 -16.89
N MET A 58 -1.49 6.20 -16.26
CA MET A 58 -0.70 7.22 -16.93
C MET A 58 0.10 6.66 -18.12
N ARG A 59 0.45 5.36 -18.10
CA ARG A 59 1.11 4.68 -19.22
C ARG A 59 0.23 4.64 -20.46
N VAL A 60 -1.07 4.40 -20.29
CA VAL A 60 -2.05 4.38 -21.39
C VAL A 60 -2.22 5.79 -21.95
N ARG A 61 -2.32 6.80 -21.08
CA ARG A 61 -2.41 8.20 -21.48
C ARG A 61 -1.21 8.64 -22.33
N MET A 62 0.00 8.20 -21.97
CA MET A 62 1.21 8.52 -22.71
C MET A 62 1.20 7.88 -24.11
N ASN A 63 0.81 6.60 -24.20
CA ASN A 63 0.73 5.91 -25.49
C ASN A 63 -0.31 6.52 -26.44
N MET A 64 -1.45 6.97 -25.91
CA MET A 64 -2.49 7.67 -26.69
C MET A 64 -2.01 9.02 -27.24
N GLN A 65 -1.10 9.71 -26.55
CA GLN A 65 -0.55 10.98 -27.02
C GLN A 65 0.51 10.81 -28.12
N GLN A 66 1.20 9.67 -28.17
CA GLN A 66 2.25 9.42 -29.16
C GLN A 66 1.72 8.87 -30.49
N ASN A 67 0.55 8.22 -30.49
CA ASN A 67 -0.16 7.81 -31.71
C ASN A 67 -1.57 8.41 -31.72
N PRO A 68 -1.71 9.70 -32.07
CA PRO A 68 -3.02 10.27 -32.35
C PRO A 68 -3.60 9.60 -33.60
N VAL A 69 -4.86 9.18 -33.51
CA VAL A 69 -5.61 8.58 -34.63
C VAL A 69 -5.75 9.55 -35.79
#